data_AF-A0A1M3MWZ6-F1
#
_entry.id   AF-A0A1M3MWZ6-F1
#
_cell.length_a   1.000
_cell.length_b   1.000
_cell.length_c   1.000
_cell.angle_alpha   90.00
_cell.angle_beta   90.00
_cell.angle_gamma   90.00
#
_symmetry.space_group_name_H-M   'P 1'
#
loop_
_entity.id
_entity.type
_entity.pdbx_description
1 polymer ?
#
loop_
_entity_poly.entity_id
_entity_poly.type
_entity_poly.pdbx_seq_one_letter_code
_entity_poly.pdbx_strand_id
1 'polypeptide(L)'
;MFAWMRWIGPSLVPALLLLLVIYLSDRRREPLWLVLLVYVFGGTGKMVTALLEVRAATWTGLEANAPVATAGSVLFLFGFAAPIREAAKVAAMWPAFRSKYFDEPIDGLVYASAAALGFATIENALMLREHPAGWIWLARTALALPAHVFFACSWGYALGRAKRTKRPGAIFPAAWLAATAAHGLYVHLVYGRGPGALVGTLPLLLAMGVPTIFAIRDLRARAEQVIAERGSRTSVLLERVSSLYVVSGPPSLRSVREAMRREGHPITLRWILFGALVTVGVMTVGLGLSVAFGHWAHVDFSVVDEHDVSTTAPVALLGAGLLLAFPISGYLVARASNLPTLLEPALASGLAILFTLILLGLAAPVALIFALAFSPIAWALACAGAWVGRPAR
;
A
#
# COMPACT_ATOMS: atom_id res chain seq x y z
N MET A 1 20.24 -31.08 -1.74
CA MET A 1 20.38 -29.88 -0.89
C MET A 1 20.93 -28.68 -1.68
N PHE A 2 22.03 -28.82 -2.42
CA PHE A 2 22.64 -27.75 -3.23
C PHE A 2 21.71 -27.08 -4.28
N ALA A 3 20.74 -27.81 -4.83
CA ALA A 3 19.79 -27.27 -5.83
C ALA A 3 18.80 -26.21 -5.29
N TRP A 4 18.59 -26.14 -3.97
CA TRP A 4 17.74 -25.14 -3.33
C TRP A 4 18.50 -23.88 -2.94
N MET A 5 19.78 -24.02 -2.57
CA MET A 5 20.65 -22.90 -2.20
C MET A 5 20.81 -21.88 -3.33
N ARG A 6 20.83 -22.33 -4.59
CA ARG A 6 20.95 -21.44 -5.76
C ARG A 6 19.80 -20.43 -5.91
N TRP A 7 18.61 -20.75 -5.39
CA TRP A 7 17.41 -19.89 -5.51
C TRP A 7 17.11 -19.12 -4.24
N ILE A 8 17.46 -19.70 -3.09
CA ILE A 8 17.32 -19.04 -1.80
C ILE A 8 18.28 -17.87 -1.67
N GLY A 9 19.55 -18.02 -2.08
CA GLY A 9 20.58 -16.97 -1.93
C GLY A 9 20.15 -15.61 -2.52
N PRO A 10 19.78 -15.53 -3.81
CA PRO A 10 19.33 -14.29 -4.45
C PRO A 10 18.08 -13.65 -3.82
N SER A 11 17.25 -14.43 -3.14
CA SER A 11 16.06 -13.93 -2.44
C SER A 11 16.37 -13.52 -0.99
N LEU A 12 17.23 -14.28 -0.32
CA LEU A 12 17.59 -14.14 1.09
C LEU A 12 18.44 -12.90 1.34
N VAL A 13 19.47 -12.67 0.52
CA VAL A 13 20.39 -11.54 0.71
C VAL A 13 19.67 -10.19 0.68
N PRO A 14 18.89 -9.82 -0.35
CA PRO A 14 18.20 -8.53 -0.35
C PRO A 14 17.13 -8.41 0.74
N ALA A 15 16.46 -9.50 1.10
CA ALA A 15 15.49 -9.51 2.20
C ALA A 15 16.16 -9.26 3.56
N LEU A 16 17.30 -9.89 3.83
CA LEU A 16 18.08 -9.67 5.04
C LEU A 16 18.72 -8.28 5.08
N LEU A 17 19.17 -7.75 3.94
CA LEU A 17 19.68 -6.37 3.86
C LEU A 17 18.58 -5.36 4.19
N LEU A 18 17.38 -5.54 3.63
CA LEU A 18 16.24 -4.68 3.96
C LEU A 18 15.81 -4.82 5.42
N LEU A 19 15.83 -6.05 5.97
CA LEU A 19 15.57 -6.28 7.39
C LEU A 19 16.62 -5.58 8.26
N LEU A 20 17.89 -5.64 7.87
CA LEU A 20 18.99 -4.96 8.56
C LEU A 20 18.80 -3.44 8.54
N VAL A 21 18.43 -2.86 7.40
CA VAL A 21 18.13 -1.42 7.30
C VAL A 21 17.00 -1.04 8.25
N ILE A 22 15.92 -1.82 8.31
CA ILE A 22 14.78 -1.57 9.21
C ILE A 22 15.22 -1.70 10.67
N TYR A 23 15.98 -2.76 11.00
CA TYR A 23 16.50 -3.02 12.34
C TYR A 23 17.45 -1.92 12.83
N LEU A 24 18.33 -1.42 11.96
CA LEU A 24 19.25 -0.34 12.29
C LEU A 24 18.57 1.03 12.36
N SER A 25 17.43 1.19 11.69
CA SER A 25 16.62 2.42 11.73
C SER A 25 15.86 2.59 13.04
N ASP A 26 15.77 1.53 13.83
CA ASP A 26 15.15 1.53 15.15
C ASP A 26 16.12 2.04 16.21
N ARG A 27 15.64 2.97 17.06
CA ARG A 27 16.46 3.66 18.07
C ARG A 27 16.74 2.75 19.27
N ARG A 28 15.76 1.95 19.67
CA ARG A 28 15.87 0.98 20.76
C ARG A 28 15.71 -0.39 20.15
N ARG A 29 16.85 -0.92 19.71
CA ARG A 29 16.89 -2.15 18.91
C ARG A 29 16.29 -3.31 19.68
N GLU A 30 15.32 -3.94 19.07
CA GLU A 30 14.77 -5.21 19.51
C GLU A 30 15.86 -6.31 19.62
N PRO A 31 15.65 -7.32 20.46
CA PRO A 31 16.58 -8.45 20.50
C PRO A 31 16.61 -9.14 19.13
N LEU A 32 17.79 -9.15 18.51
CA LEU A 32 17.98 -9.67 17.15
C LEU A 32 17.45 -11.09 16.98
N TRP A 33 17.61 -11.95 18.01
CA TRP A 33 17.10 -13.32 17.98
C TRP A 33 15.58 -13.38 17.81
N LEU A 34 14.82 -12.44 18.38
CA LEU A 34 13.36 -12.42 18.29
C LEU A 34 12.91 -11.88 16.93
N VAL A 35 13.62 -10.87 16.40
CA VAL A 35 13.41 -10.36 15.03
C VAL A 35 13.66 -11.49 14.02
N LEU A 36 14.77 -12.22 14.16
CA LEU A 36 15.10 -13.38 13.31
C LEU A 36 14.10 -14.54 13.51
N LEU A 37 13.60 -14.77 14.72
CA LEU A 37 12.56 -15.77 14.97
C LEU A 37 11.27 -15.44 14.20
N VAL A 38 10.82 -14.18 14.27
CA VAL A 38 9.64 -13.72 13.52
C VAL A 38 9.86 -13.80 12.01
N TYR A 39 11.07 -13.49 11.54
CA TYR A 39 11.45 -13.70 10.14
C TYR A 39 11.35 -15.17 9.71
N VAL A 40 11.92 -16.09 10.50
CA VAL A 40 11.83 -17.54 10.23
C VAL A 40 10.38 -18.00 10.22
N PHE A 41 9.56 -17.54 11.18
CA PHE A 41 8.13 -17.85 11.21
C PHE A 41 7.36 -17.28 10.02
N GLY A 42 7.77 -16.13 9.50
CA GLY A 42 7.24 -15.59 8.24
C GLY A 42 7.52 -16.52 7.06
N GLY A 43 8.75 -17.02 6.95
CA GLY A 43 9.14 -18.00 5.93
C GLY A 43 8.38 -19.32 6.05
N THR A 44 8.28 -19.87 7.26
CA THR A 44 7.43 -21.05 7.54
C THR A 44 5.97 -20.77 7.18
N GLY A 45 5.48 -19.57 7.49
CA GLY A 45 4.15 -19.09 7.10
C GLY A 45 3.91 -19.25 5.60
N LYS A 46 4.83 -18.82 4.74
CA LYS A 46 4.70 -19.00 3.28
C LYS A 46 4.60 -20.47 2.86
N MET A 47 5.37 -21.36 3.49
CA MET A 47 5.31 -22.79 3.20
C MET A 47 3.94 -23.37 3.59
N VAL A 48 3.42 -22.97 4.76
CA VAL A 48 2.09 -23.37 5.22
C VAL A 48 1.01 -22.82 4.29
N THR A 49 1.08 -21.54 3.88
CA THR A 49 0.07 -20.98 2.98
C THR A 49 0.11 -21.62 1.61
N ALA A 50 1.28 -22.00 1.09
CA ALA A 50 1.36 -22.74 -0.18
C ALA A 50 0.58 -24.06 -0.12
N LEU A 51 0.68 -24.80 1.00
CA LEU A 51 -0.11 -26.01 1.20
C LEU A 51 -1.61 -25.71 1.33
N LEU A 52 -1.98 -24.68 2.10
CA LEU A 52 -3.37 -24.29 2.29
C LEU A 52 -4.02 -23.81 0.98
N GLU A 53 -3.27 -23.10 0.14
CA GLU A 53 -3.73 -22.63 -1.17
C GLU A 53 -4.03 -23.80 -2.11
N VAL A 54 -3.13 -24.79 -2.19
CA VAL A 54 -3.38 -26.00 -2.98
C VAL A 54 -4.63 -26.73 -2.48
N ARG A 55 -4.79 -26.89 -1.16
CA ARG A 55 -5.97 -27.53 -0.56
C ARG A 55 -7.25 -26.74 -0.85
N ALA A 56 -7.22 -25.43 -0.69
CA ALA A 56 -8.36 -24.56 -0.98
C ALA A 56 -8.76 -24.63 -2.46
N ALA A 57 -7.79 -24.65 -3.39
CA ALA A 57 -8.06 -24.81 -4.81
C ALA A 57 -8.74 -26.15 -5.11
N THR A 58 -8.23 -27.25 -4.55
CA THR A 58 -8.84 -28.58 -4.73
C THR A 58 -10.26 -28.68 -4.16
N TRP A 59 -10.54 -28.00 -3.04
CA TRP A 59 -11.85 -28.08 -2.39
C TRP A 59 -12.89 -27.18 -3.04
N THR A 60 -12.49 -25.99 -3.49
CA THR A 60 -13.39 -25.03 -4.13
C THR A 60 -13.59 -25.29 -5.62
N GLY A 61 -12.70 -26.07 -6.25
CA GLY A 61 -12.67 -26.25 -7.70
C GLY A 61 -12.24 -24.99 -8.46
N LEU A 62 -11.80 -23.94 -7.77
CA LEU A 62 -11.30 -22.71 -8.38
C LEU A 62 -9.83 -22.87 -8.80
N GLU A 63 -9.50 -22.30 -9.96
CA GLU A 63 -8.14 -22.36 -10.50
C GLU A 63 -7.18 -21.45 -9.73
N ALA A 64 -6.15 -22.05 -9.12
CA ALA A 64 -5.09 -21.32 -8.41
C ALA A 64 -3.92 -20.87 -9.31
N ASN A 65 -3.74 -21.53 -10.46
CA ASN A 65 -2.55 -21.40 -11.32
C ASN A 65 -2.85 -20.90 -12.74
N ALA A 66 -4.10 -20.55 -13.05
CA ALA A 66 -4.39 -19.92 -14.33
C ALA A 66 -3.70 -18.55 -14.40
N PRO A 67 -3.31 -18.06 -15.60
CA PRO A 67 -3.11 -16.62 -15.77
C PRO A 67 -4.34 -15.96 -15.16
N VAL A 68 -4.18 -14.96 -14.29
CA VAL A 68 -5.25 -14.41 -13.43
C VAL A 68 -6.29 -13.62 -14.25
N ALA A 69 -6.60 -14.06 -15.47
CA ALA A 69 -7.52 -13.48 -16.42
C ALA A 69 -8.94 -14.09 -16.34
N THR A 70 -9.13 -15.19 -15.60
CA THR A 70 -10.47 -15.79 -15.40
C THR A 70 -11.12 -15.25 -14.12
N ALA A 71 -12.45 -15.03 -14.13
CA ALA A 71 -13.17 -14.56 -12.95
C ALA A 71 -12.98 -15.50 -11.72
N GLY A 72 -12.83 -16.80 -11.95
CA GLY A 72 -12.60 -17.79 -10.90
C GLY A 72 -11.23 -17.65 -10.22
N SER A 73 -10.17 -17.36 -10.98
CA SER A 73 -8.83 -17.13 -10.42
C SER A 73 -8.75 -15.84 -9.60
N VAL A 74 -9.43 -14.78 -10.04
CA VAL A 74 -9.57 -13.52 -9.29
C VAL A 74 -10.33 -13.76 -7.98
N LEU A 75 -11.44 -14.49 -8.03
CA LEU A 75 -12.21 -14.84 -6.84
C LEU A 75 -11.37 -15.65 -5.84
N PHE A 76 -10.60 -16.63 -6.31
CA PHE A 76 -9.70 -17.42 -5.48
C PHE A 76 -8.61 -16.55 -4.85
N LEU A 77 -8.01 -15.66 -5.63
CA LEU A 77 -6.94 -14.76 -5.18
C LEU A 77 -7.41 -13.85 -4.03
N PHE A 78 -8.51 -13.12 -4.23
CA PHE A 78 -9.00 -12.16 -3.25
C PHE A 78 -9.79 -12.81 -2.11
N GLY A 79 -10.48 -13.92 -2.38
CA GLY A 79 -11.30 -14.62 -1.39
C GLY A 79 -10.52 -15.56 -0.48
N PHE A 80 -9.41 -16.13 -0.97
CA PHE A 80 -8.64 -17.15 -0.23
C PHE A 80 -7.16 -16.84 -0.16
N ALA A 81 -6.46 -16.71 -1.29
CA ALA A 81 -5.00 -16.65 -1.29
C ALA A 81 -4.47 -15.43 -0.53
N ALA A 82 -4.82 -14.21 -0.93
CA ALA A 82 -4.33 -12.99 -0.27
C ALA A 82 -4.71 -12.93 1.23
N PRO A 83 -5.96 -13.22 1.63
CA PRO A 83 -6.33 -13.31 3.05
C PRO A 83 -5.46 -14.29 3.85
N ILE A 84 -5.27 -15.51 3.35
CA ILE A 84 -4.49 -16.55 4.04
C ILE A 84 -3.03 -16.12 4.18
N ARG A 85 -2.45 -15.50 3.14
CA ARG A 85 -1.07 -14.98 3.15
C ARG A 85 -0.88 -13.88 4.19
N GLU A 86 -1.77 -12.89 4.26
CA GLU A 86 -1.67 -11.83 5.26
C GLU A 86 -1.94 -12.35 6.69
N ALA A 87 -2.90 -13.26 6.86
CA ALA A 87 -3.15 -13.89 8.15
C ALA A 87 -1.92 -14.67 8.66
N ALA A 88 -1.22 -15.40 7.79
CA ALA A 88 -0.01 -16.12 8.16
C ALA A 88 1.12 -15.19 8.63
N LYS A 89 1.30 -14.02 8.00
CA LYS A 89 2.29 -13.01 8.43
C LYS A 89 1.93 -12.43 9.81
N VAL A 90 0.65 -12.15 10.06
CA VAL A 90 0.18 -11.73 11.39
C VAL A 90 0.45 -12.82 12.42
N ALA A 91 0.15 -14.09 12.11
CA ALA A 91 0.40 -15.22 13.00
C ALA A 91 1.89 -15.41 13.31
N ALA A 92 2.77 -15.20 12.32
CA ALA A 92 4.22 -15.26 12.51
C ALA A 92 4.74 -14.23 13.54
N MET A 93 4.03 -13.10 13.70
CA MET A 93 4.36 -12.06 14.67
C MET A 93 3.95 -12.41 16.12
N TRP A 94 3.16 -13.46 16.32
CA TRP A 94 2.58 -13.80 17.62
C TRP A 94 3.58 -13.92 18.78
N PRO A 95 4.77 -14.55 18.62
CA PRO A 95 5.75 -14.65 19.70
C PRO A 95 6.25 -13.27 20.15
N ALA A 96 6.54 -12.37 19.20
CA ALA A 96 6.96 -11.02 19.51
C ALA A 96 5.83 -10.24 20.18
N PHE A 97 4.61 -10.34 19.68
CA PHE A 97 3.45 -9.67 20.28
C PHE A 97 3.17 -10.10 21.72
N ARG A 98 3.44 -11.36 22.08
CA ARG A 98 3.32 -11.88 23.46
C ARG A 98 4.56 -11.60 24.32
N SER A 99 5.69 -11.28 23.71
CA SER A 99 6.93 -11.02 24.41
C SER A 99 6.87 -9.74 25.24
N LYS A 100 7.78 -9.63 26.22
CA LYS A 100 8.04 -8.39 26.96
C LYS A 100 8.79 -7.34 26.14
N TYR A 101 9.38 -7.74 25.01
CA TYR A 101 10.20 -6.87 24.16
C TYR A 101 9.35 -5.98 23.25
N PHE A 102 8.12 -6.39 22.94
CA PHE A 102 7.14 -5.50 22.31
C PHE A 102 6.63 -4.48 23.34
N ASP A 103 7.43 -3.46 23.59
CA ASP A 103 7.20 -2.43 24.60
C ASP A 103 7.11 -1.01 24.03
N GLU A 104 7.37 -0.84 22.73
CA GLU A 104 7.19 0.40 21.99
C GLU A 104 6.15 0.28 20.86
N PRO A 105 5.52 1.40 20.49
CA PRO A 105 4.60 1.41 19.35
C PRO A 105 5.27 1.05 18.02
N ILE A 106 6.55 1.42 17.84
CA ILE A 106 7.30 1.21 16.60
C ILE A 106 7.63 -0.26 16.33
N ASP A 107 7.71 -1.09 17.37
CA ASP A 107 8.00 -2.53 17.29
C ASP A 107 6.98 -3.26 16.44
N GLY A 108 5.74 -2.77 16.41
CA GLY A 108 4.69 -3.29 15.53
C GLY A 108 5.08 -3.26 14.06
N LEU A 109 5.88 -2.28 13.64
CA LEU A 109 6.36 -2.16 12.25
C LEU A 109 7.62 -3.00 12.04
N VAL A 110 8.53 -3.03 13.02
CA VAL A 110 9.76 -3.82 12.96
C VAL A 110 9.43 -5.31 12.84
N TYR A 111 8.57 -5.84 13.72
CA TYR A 111 8.19 -7.24 13.71
C TYR A 111 7.27 -7.60 12.53
N ALA A 112 6.36 -6.71 12.12
CA ALA A 112 5.56 -6.93 10.91
C ALA A 112 6.45 -7.01 9.66
N SER A 113 7.45 -6.13 9.55
CA SER A 113 8.43 -6.16 8.45
C SER A 113 9.26 -7.44 8.48
N ALA A 114 9.69 -7.90 9.64
CA ALA A 114 10.43 -9.16 9.78
C ALA A 114 9.60 -10.35 9.28
N ALA A 115 8.34 -10.47 9.71
CA ALA A 115 7.44 -11.52 9.25
C ALA A 115 7.22 -11.46 7.72
N ALA A 116 7.06 -10.26 7.18
CA ALA A 116 6.83 -10.03 5.76
C ALA A 116 8.04 -10.39 4.89
N LEU A 117 9.26 -10.02 5.31
CA LEU A 117 10.49 -10.30 4.59
C LEU A 117 10.86 -11.78 4.63
N GLY A 118 10.60 -12.45 5.76
CA GLY A 118 10.74 -13.90 5.86
C GLY A 118 9.79 -14.62 4.90
N PHE A 119 8.53 -14.19 4.86
CA PHE A 119 7.53 -14.70 3.93
C PHE A 119 7.94 -14.48 2.47
N ALA A 120 8.34 -13.24 2.14
CA ALA A 120 8.76 -12.85 0.79
C ALA A 120 10.02 -13.61 0.32
N THR A 121 10.92 -13.96 1.24
CA THR A 121 12.13 -14.73 0.90
C THR A 121 11.80 -16.10 0.33
N ILE A 122 10.87 -16.82 0.97
CA ILE A 122 10.44 -18.14 0.49
C ILE A 122 9.64 -18.00 -0.80
N GLU A 123 8.76 -16.99 -0.89
CA GLU A 123 7.98 -16.74 -2.10
C GLU A 123 8.86 -16.42 -3.32
N ASN A 124 9.81 -15.50 -3.17
CA ASN A 124 10.75 -15.14 -4.21
C ASN A 124 11.66 -16.33 -4.58
N ALA A 125 12.08 -17.14 -3.62
CA ALA A 125 12.90 -18.32 -3.92
C ALA A 125 12.14 -19.37 -4.73
N LEU A 126 10.84 -19.59 -4.42
CA LEU A 126 9.97 -20.45 -5.22
C LEU A 126 9.77 -19.88 -6.63
N MET A 127 9.56 -18.57 -6.73
CA MET A 127 9.41 -17.88 -8.00
C MET A 127 10.64 -17.99 -8.91
N LEU A 128 11.83 -17.67 -8.40
CA LEU A 128 13.07 -17.77 -9.19
C LEU A 128 13.40 -19.20 -9.56
N ARG A 129 12.94 -20.18 -8.79
CA ARG A 129 13.06 -21.60 -9.14
C ARG A 129 12.18 -21.97 -10.33
N GLU A 130 10.94 -21.48 -10.35
CA GLU A 130 9.99 -21.71 -11.46
C GLU A 130 10.39 -20.93 -12.71
N HIS A 131 11.04 -19.78 -12.52
CA HIS A 131 11.46 -18.88 -13.58
C HIS A 131 12.96 -18.52 -13.45
N PRO A 132 13.85 -19.44 -13.87
CA PRO A 132 15.29 -19.36 -13.59
C PRO A 132 16.05 -18.29 -14.37
N ALA A 133 15.46 -17.73 -15.43
CA ALA A 133 16.11 -16.76 -16.30
C ALA A 133 15.14 -15.63 -16.69
N GLY A 134 15.71 -14.45 -16.98
CA GLY A 134 14.98 -13.27 -17.43
C GLY A 134 14.99 -12.14 -16.40
N TRP A 135 15.38 -10.94 -16.84
CA TRP A 135 15.46 -9.74 -15.99
C TRP A 135 14.12 -9.40 -15.33
N ILE A 136 13.01 -9.74 -15.98
CA ILE A 136 11.66 -9.46 -15.49
C ILE A 136 11.37 -10.16 -14.15
N TRP A 137 11.83 -11.39 -13.97
CA TRP A 137 11.62 -12.15 -12.73
C TRP A 137 12.49 -11.64 -11.58
N LEU A 138 13.69 -11.12 -11.90
CA LEU A 138 14.52 -10.39 -10.95
C LEU A 138 13.85 -9.06 -10.53
N ALA A 139 13.27 -8.32 -11.48
CA ALA A 139 12.53 -7.10 -11.18
C ALA A 139 11.30 -7.37 -10.30
N ARG A 140 10.52 -8.42 -10.60
CA ARG A 140 9.35 -8.86 -9.82
C ARG A 140 9.71 -9.19 -8.37
N THR A 141 10.77 -9.97 -8.17
CA THR A 141 11.21 -10.36 -6.82
C THR A 141 11.81 -9.18 -6.04
N ALA A 142 12.50 -8.25 -6.72
CA ALA A 142 12.98 -7.02 -6.09
C ALA A 142 11.84 -6.11 -5.64
N LEU A 143 10.78 -5.95 -6.45
CA LEU A 143 9.58 -5.19 -6.10
C LEU A 143 8.74 -5.85 -5.00
N ALA A 144 8.77 -7.17 -4.90
CA ALA A 144 7.99 -7.91 -3.89
C ALA A 144 8.44 -7.60 -2.46
N LEU A 145 9.74 -7.36 -2.24
CA LEU A 145 10.26 -7.08 -0.90
C LEU A 145 9.63 -5.83 -0.25
N PRO A 146 9.72 -4.61 -0.84
CA PRO A 146 9.04 -3.45 -0.29
C PRO A 146 7.52 -3.57 -0.30
N ALA A 147 6.92 -4.25 -1.29
CA ALA A 147 5.48 -4.51 -1.33
C ALA A 147 5.00 -5.25 -0.06
N HIS A 148 5.66 -6.36 0.27
CA HIS A 148 5.35 -7.18 1.44
C HIS A 148 5.49 -6.38 2.73
N VAL A 149 6.54 -5.56 2.84
CA VAL A 149 6.74 -4.67 3.99
C VAL A 149 5.61 -3.66 4.11
N PHE A 150 5.19 -2.99 3.03
CA PHE A 150 4.11 -2.02 3.10
C PHE A 150 2.76 -2.65 3.47
N PHE A 151 2.45 -3.83 2.94
CA PHE A 151 1.24 -4.56 3.33
C PHE A 151 1.29 -4.89 4.83
N ALA A 152 2.39 -5.46 5.30
CA ALA A 152 2.52 -5.85 6.69
C ALA A 152 2.53 -4.67 7.67
N CYS A 153 3.22 -3.58 7.34
CA CYS A 153 3.22 -2.35 8.13
C CYS A 153 1.83 -1.74 8.31
N SER A 154 0.89 -1.97 7.39
CA SER A 154 -0.48 -1.45 7.50
C SER A 154 -1.18 -2.01 8.75
N TRP A 155 -1.21 -3.34 8.91
CA TRP A 155 -1.78 -3.95 10.12
C TRP A 155 -0.80 -3.91 11.31
N GLY A 156 0.52 -3.87 11.06
CA GLY A 156 1.55 -3.72 12.09
C GLY A 156 1.41 -2.40 12.87
N TYR A 157 1.09 -1.31 12.18
CA TYR A 157 0.76 -0.02 12.80
C TYR A 157 -0.43 -0.12 13.75
N ALA A 158 -1.48 -0.83 13.34
CA ALA A 158 -2.67 -1.02 14.17
C ALA A 158 -2.35 -1.83 15.45
N LEU A 159 -1.53 -2.87 15.34
CA LEU A 159 -1.09 -3.69 16.48
C LEU A 159 -0.17 -2.92 17.43
N GLY A 160 0.80 -2.17 16.90
CA GLY A 160 1.66 -1.28 17.68
C GLY A 160 0.87 -0.28 18.52
N ARG A 161 -0.20 0.28 17.95
CA ARG A 161 -1.12 1.16 18.68
C ARG A 161 -1.99 0.42 19.70
N ALA A 162 -2.54 -0.72 19.32
CA ALA A 162 -3.47 -1.49 20.17
C ALA A 162 -2.82 -1.99 21.45
N LYS A 163 -1.54 -2.39 21.39
CA LYS A 163 -0.76 -2.84 22.56
C LYS A 163 -0.72 -1.76 23.67
N ARG A 164 -0.65 -0.48 23.30
CA ARG A 164 -0.61 0.65 24.25
C ARG A 164 -1.99 1.03 24.77
N THR A 165 -2.99 1.11 23.90
CA THR A 165 -4.33 1.58 24.27
C THR A 165 -5.17 0.55 25.01
N LYS A 166 -4.76 -0.73 25.01
CA LYS A 166 -5.53 -1.89 25.53
C LYS A 166 -6.97 -1.96 25.00
N ARG A 167 -7.25 -1.25 23.91
CA ARG A 167 -8.55 -1.18 23.24
C ARG A 167 -8.31 -1.58 21.79
N PRO A 168 -8.58 -2.84 21.41
CA PRO A 168 -8.53 -3.25 20.02
C PRO A 168 -9.68 -2.56 19.28
N GLY A 169 -9.43 -1.36 18.79
CA GLY A 169 -10.40 -0.64 17.95
C GLY A 169 -10.52 -1.29 16.57
N ALA A 170 -11.53 -0.87 15.79
CA ALA A 170 -11.77 -1.32 14.41
C ALA A 170 -10.63 -1.05 13.41
N ILE A 171 -9.51 -0.49 13.86
CA ILE A 171 -8.36 -0.11 13.03
C ILE A 171 -7.62 -1.34 12.53
N PHE A 172 -7.45 -2.39 13.35
CA PHE A 172 -6.73 -3.59 12.91
C PHE A 172 -7.49 -4.34 11.80
N PRO A 173 -8.79 -4.68 11.94
CA PRO A 173 -9.52 -5.32 10.86
C PRO A 173 -9.52 -4.51 9.56
N ALA A 174 -9.73 -3.19 9.65
CA ALA A 174 -9.70 -2.32 8.48
C ALA A 174 -8.31 -2.29 7.81
N ALA A 175 -7.23 -2.19 8.59
CA ALA A 175 -5.87 -2.18 8.07
C ALA A 175 -5.48 -3.54 7.46
N TRP A 176 -5.91 -4.65 8.06
CA TRP A 176 -5.68 -5.99 7.54
C TRP A 176 -6.45 -6.23 6.23
N LEU A 177 -7.71 -5.80 6.14
CA LEU A 177 -8.50 -5.88 4.90
C LEU A 177 -7.87 -5.03 3.79
N ALA A 178 -7.42 -3.82 4.11
CA ALA A 178 -6.72 -2.96 3.15
C ALA A 178 -5.41 -3.61 2.65
N ALA A 179 -4.61 -4.18 3.56
CA ALA A 179 -3.40 -4.93 3.19
C ALA A 179 -3.71 -6.15 2.32
N THR A 180 -4.77 -6.88 2.64
CA THR A 180 -5.22 -8.06 1.89
C THR A 180 -5.63 -7.69 0.46
N ALA A 181 -6.45 -6.64 0.31
CA ALA A 181 -6.84 -6.13 -1.00
C ALA A 181 -5.63 -5.64 -1.80
N ALA A 182 -4.72 -4.88 -1.19
CA ALA A 182 -3.49 -4.41 -1.83
C ALA A 182 -2.58 -5.56 -2.26
N HIS A 183 -2.43 -6.59 -1.42
CA HIS A 183 -1.63 -7.77 -1.73
C HIS A 183 -2.24 -8.58 -2.88
N GLY A 184 -3.57 -8.82 -2.86
CA GLY A 184 -4.26 -9.47 -3.98
C GLY A 184 -4.09 -8.71 -5.30
N LEU A 185 -4.23 -7.39 -5.25
CA LEU A 185 -4.03 -6.52 -6.41
C LEU A 185 -2.59 -6.53 -6.92
N TYR A 186 -1.62 -6.54 -6.02
CA TYR A 186 -0.21 -6.70 -6.35
C TYR A 186 0.05 -8.03 -7.05
N VAL A 187 -0.39 -9.15 -6.49
CA VAL A 187 -0.25 -10.49 -7.08
C VAL A 187 -0.88 -10.53 -8.47
N HIS A 188 -2.06 -9.94 -8.63
CA HIS A 188 -2.73 -9.86 -9.92
C HIS A 188 -1.91 -9.07 -10.95
N LEU A 189 -1.42 -7.88 -10.62
CA LEU A 189 -0.64 -7.05 -11.54
C LEU A 189 0.71 -7.67 -11.90
N VAL A 190 1.37 -8.29 -10.92
CA VAL A 190 2.73 -8.79 -11.07
C VAL A 190 2.75 -10.17 -11.72
N TYR A 191 1.80 -11.05 -11.40
CA TYR A 191 1.82 -12.45 -11.84
C TYR A 191 0.66 -12.81 -12.75
N GLY A 192 -0.45 -12.09 -12.65
CA GLY A 192 -1.65 -12.33 -13.44
C GLY A 192 -1.67 -11.69 -14.81
N ARG A 193 -0.74 -10.76 -15.08
CA ARG A 193 -0.69 -9.95 -16.30
C ARG A 193 0.69 -9.98 -16.96
N GLY A 194 0.75 -9.47 -18.19
CA GLY A 194 1.99 -9.37 -18.95
C GLY A 194 3.04 -8.45 -18.29
N PRO A 195 4.31 -8.53 -18.71
CA PRO A 195 5.40 -7.73 -18.16
C PRO A 195 5.15 -6.22 -18.10
N GLY A 196 4.41 -5.65 -19.07
CA GLY A 196 4.08 -4.23 -19.10
C GLY A 196 3.19 -3.76 -17.95
N ALA A 197 2.42 -4.67 -17.35
CA ALA A 197 1.57 -4.38 -16.20
C ALA A 197 2.36 -4.01 -14.93
N LEU A 198 3.68 -4.25 -14.90
CA LEU A 198 4.54 -3.85 -13.78
C LEU A 198 4.51 -2.35 -13.52
N VAL A 199 4.26 -1.51 -14.53
CA VAL A 199 4.11 -0.06 -14.35
C VAL A 199 2.97 0.25 -13.39
N GLY A 200 1.91 -0.56 -13.38
CA GLY A 200 0.79 -0.47 -12.46
C GLY A 200 1.12 -0.82 -11.00
N THR A 201 2.31 -1.34 -10.70
CA THR A 201 2.74 -1.60 -9.31
C THR A 201 3.26 -0.35 -8.61
N LEU A 202 3.95 0.54 -9.32
CA LEU A 202 4.45 1.81 -8.80
C LEU A 202 3.36 2.63 -8.07
N PRO A 203 2.19 2.88 -8.67
CA PRO A 203 1.13 3.56 -7.98
C PRO A 203 0.73 2.79 -6.70
N LEU A 204 0.43 1.50 -6.80
CA LEU A 204 0.03 0.71 -5.63
C LEU A 204 1.06 0.79 -4.49
N LEU A 205 2.35 0.73 -4.80
CA LEU A 205 3.43 0.86 -3.82
C LEU A 205 3.51 2.27 -3.23
N LEU A 206 3.28 3.33 -4.01
CA LEU A 206 3.20 4.69 -3.48
C LEU A 206 1.97 4.85 -2.56
N ALA A 207 0.84 4.26 -2.94
CA ALA A 207 -0.41 4.27 -2.19
C ALA A 207 -0.26 3.66 -0.79
N MET A 208 0.56 2.63 -0.67
CA MET A 208 0.82 1.93 0.59
C MET A 208 2.05 2.49 1.32
N GLY A 209 3.06 2.94 0.59
CA GLY A 209 4.31 3.48 1.12
C GLY A 209 4.14 4.84 1.79
N VAL A 210 3.37 5.77 1.20
CA VAL A 210 3.14 7.09 1.78
C VAL A 210 2.45 7.01 3.15
N PRO A 211 1.33 6.29 3.34
CA PRO A 211 0.75 6.08 4.66
C PRO A 211 1.70 5.38 5.64
N THR A 212 2.53 4.44 5.16
CA THR A 212 3.54 3.78 5.98
C THR A 212 4.57 4.78 6.52
N ILE A 213 5.02 5.75 5.72
CA ILE A 213 5.92 6.82 6.19
C ILE A 213 5.25 7.66 7.28
N PHE A 214 3.98 8.02 7.10
CA PHE A 214 3.23 8.73 8.14
C PHE A 214 3.02 7.88 9.41
N ALA A 215 2.78 6.58 9.26
CA ALA A 215 2.68 5.63 10.38
C ALA A 215 3.99 5.54 11.16
N ILE A 216 5.14 5.44 10.47
CA ILE A 216 6.47 5.46 11.09
C ILE A 216 6.65 6.76 11.88
N ARG A 217 6.31 7.92 11.30
CA ARG A 217 6.44 9.22 11.98
C ARG A 217 5.56 9.32 13.23
N ASP A 218 4.30 8.90 13.13
CA ASP A 218 3.37 8.91 14.28
C ASP A 218 3.85 7.98 15.40
N LEU A 219 4.30 6.77 15.06
CA LEU A 219 4.78 5.82 16.08
C LEU A 219 6.11 6.24 16.69
N ARG A 220 7.02 6.86 15.92
CA ARG A 220 8.26 7.45 16.46
C ARG A 220 7.96 8.56 17.46
N ALA A 221 7.06 9.48 17.11
CA ALA A 221 6.64 10.55 18.03
C ALA A 221 6.02 9.98 19.33
N ARG A 222 5.25 8.90 19.24
CA ARG A 222 4.71 8.20 20.42
C ARG A 222 5.77 7.46 21.21
N ALA A 223 6.76 6.85 20.54
CA ALA A 223 7.88 6.19 21.19
C ALA A 223 8.71 7.20 21.99
N GLU A 224 8.97 8.38 21.43
CA GLU A 224 9.65 9.48 22.12
C GLU A 224 8.89 9.93 23.38
N GLN A 225 7.56 10.03 23.32
CA GLN A 225 6.74 10.31 24.50
C GLN A 225 6.88 9.24 25.58
N VAL A 226 6.91 7.95 25.22
CA VAL A 226 7.14 6.85 26.17
C VAL A 226 8.52 6.97 26.82
N ILE A 227 9.54 7.33 26.05
CA ILE A 227 10.91 7.53 26.56
C ILE A 227 10.93 8.71 27.52
N ALA A 228 10.28 9.83 27.19
CA ALA A 228 10.19 11.01 28.04
C ALA A 228 9.44 10.72 29.35
N GLU A 229 8.30 10.03 29.29
CA GLU A 229 7.54 9.58 30.47
C GLU A 229 8.38 8.68 31.39
N ARG A 230 9.18 7.76 30.83
CA ARG A 230 10.09 6.89 31.61
C ARG A 230 11.32 7.66 32.13
N GLY A 231 11.81 8.65 31.38
CA GLY A 231 12.97 9.50 31.71
C GLY A 231 12.67 10.72 32.59
N SER A 232 11.40 11.02 32.84
CA SER A 232 10.91 12.12 33.68
C SER A 232 11.30 12.01 35.17
N ARG A 233 12.01 10.95 35.59
CA ARG A 233 12.73 10.96 36.88
C ARG A 233 14.09 11.69 36.81
N THR A 234 14.57 12.17 35.66
CA THR A 234 15.94 12.73 35.58
C THR A 234 16.24 13.74 34.46
N SER A 235 15.29 14.38 33.75
CA SER A 235 15.69 15.50 32.86
C SER A 235 14.58 16.47 32.47
N VAL A 236 14.42 17.53 33.28
CA VAL A 236 13.60 18.72 32.94
C VAL A 236 14.42 19.76 32.12
N LEU A 237 15.73 19.55 31.94
CA LEU A 237 16.64 20.58 31.40
C LEU A 237 16.91 20.52 29.89
N LEU A 238 16.58 19.42 29.20
CA LEU A 238 16.90 19.26 27.76
C LEU A 238 15.75 19.63 26.81
N GLU A 239 14.56 19.92 27.36
CA GLU A 239 13.35 20.19 26.58
C GLU A 239 13.36 21.57 25.89
N ARG A 240 14.28 22.46 26.27
CA ARG A 240 14.34 23.85 25.80
C ARG A 240 15.10 24.09 24.50
N VAL A 241 15.77 23.08 23.94
CA VAL A 241 16.69 23.28 22.79
C VAL A 241 16.13 22.74 21.47
N SER A 242 15.12 21.86 21.48
CA SER A 242 14.62 21.22 20.25
C SER A 242 13.51 21.99 19.51
N SER A 243 13.10 23.17 19.97
CA SER A 243 11.93 23.90 19.44
C SER A 243 12.23 24.83 18.25
N LEU A 244 13.40 24.76 17.62
CA LEU A 244 13.84 25.76 16.63
C LEU A 244 13.95 25.26 15.17
N TYR A 245 13.30 24.15 14.82
CA TYR A 245 13.14 23.75 13.42
C TYR A 245 11.66 23.58 13.07
N VAL A 246 10.96 24.69 12.87
CA VAL A 246 9.69 24.72 12.14
C VAL A 246 9.99 25.12 10.70
N VAL A 247 10.46 24.15 9.93
CA VAL A 247 10.17 24.13 8.49
C VAL A 247 8.75 23.59 8.38
N SER A 248 7.91 24.17 7.52
CA SER A 248 6.55 23.73 7.23
C SER A 248 6.56 22.27 6.74
N GLY A 249 6.55 21.35 7.69
CA GLY A 249 6.55 19.92 7.45
C GLY A 249 5.21 19.47 6.85
N PRO A 250 5.18 18.31 6.20
CA PRO A 250 3.94 17.70 5.72
C PRO A 250 2.92 17.59 6.87
N PRO A 251 1.61 17.68 6.58
CA PRO A 251 0.57 17.75 7.61
C PRO A 251 0.64 16.52 8.54
N SER A 252 0.45 16.77 9.83
CA SER A 252 0.39 15.69 10.82
C SER A 252 -0.82 14.77 10.58
N LEU A 253 -0.75 13.50 10.97
CA LEU A 253 -1.91 12.59 10.91
C LEU A 253 -3.12 13.14 11.69
N ARG A 254 -2.85 13.92 12.75
CA ARG A 254 -3.87 14.59 13.54
C ARG A 254 -4.58 15.68 12.72
N SER A 255 -3.83 16.55 12.05
CA SER A 255 -4.41 17.61 11.21
C SER A 255 -5.17 17.05 10.00
N VAL A 256 -4.67 15.97 9.39
CA VAL A 256 -5.40 15.26 8.33
C VAL A 256 -6.71 14.67 8.89
N ARG A 257 -6.65 14.02 10.06
CA ARG A 257 -7.85 13.48 10.71
C ARG A 257 -8.85 14.57 11.08
N GLU A 258 -8.40 15.72 11.56
CA GLU A 258 -9.26 16.86 11.91
C GLU A 258 -9.93 17.45 10.66
N ALA A 259 -9.22 17.56 9.55
CA ALA A 259 -9.81 18.01 8.28
C ALA A 259 -10.77 16.98 7.64
N MET A 260 -10.64 15.70 8.00
CA MET A 260 -11.57 14.62 7.63
C MET A 260 -12.75 14.47 8.61
N ARG A 261 -12.82 15.28 9.67
CA ARG A 261 -13.94 15.27 10.62
C ARG A 261 -14.96 16.34 10.25
N ARG A 262 -16.23 16.01 10.50
CA ARG A 262 -17.33 16.98 10.36
C ARG A 262 -17.31 17.94 11.53
N GLU A 263 -17.04 19.21 11.27
CA GLU A 263 -17.12 20.29 12.27
C GLU A 263 -18.52 20.92 12.24
N GLY A 264 -19.55 20.14 12.59
CA GLY A 264 -20.93 20.64 12.71
C GLY A 264 -21.66 20.91 11.39
N HIS A 265 -20.97 20.90 10.24
CA HIS A 265 -21.61 21.00 8.92
C HIS A 265 -22.15 19.65 8.45
N PRO A 266 -23.40 19.58 7.94
CA PRO A 266 -23.95 18.37 7.35
C PRO A 266 -23.26 18.05 6.02
N ILE A 267 -23.15 16.76 5.68
CA ILE A 267 -22.67 16.37 4.35
C ILE A 267 -23.63 16.90 3.30
N THR A 268 -23.08 17.63 2.34
CA THR A 268 -23.84 18.23 1.25
C THR A 268 -23.76 17.34 0.01
N LEU A 269 -24.80 16.51 -0.18
CA LEU A 269 -24.85 15.59 -1.33
C LEU A 269 -24.67 16.30 -2.68
N ARG A 270 -25.16 17.55 -2.79
CA ARG A 270 -25.00 18.39 -3.97
C ARG A 270 -23.52 18.59 -4.34
N TRP A 271 -22.65 18.85 -3.36
CA TRP A 271 -21.22 19.02 -3.59
C TRP A 271 -20.51 17.71 -3.92
N ILE A 272 -20.98 16.59 -3.37
CA ILE A 272 -20.47 15.26 -3.74
C ILE A 272 -20.78 14.95 -5.20
N LEU A 273 -22.04 15.12 -5.63
CA LEU A 273 -22.47 14.85 -7.00
C LEU A 273 -21.81 15.81 -8.00
N PHE A 274 -21.82 17.11 -7.70
CA PHE A 274 -21.15 18.11 -8.53
C PHE A 274 -19.64 17.82 -8.62
N GLY A 275 -18.99 17.55 -7.49
CA GLY A 275 -17.58 17.23 -7.47
C GLY A 275 -17.24 15.95 -8.23
N ALA A 276 -18.13 14.94 -8.22
CA ALA A 276 -17.94 13.73 -9.01
C ALA A 276 -17.97 14.04 -10.51
N LEU A 277 -18.93 14.86 -10.96
CA LEU A 277 -18.98 15.33 -12.35
C LEU A 277 -17.74 16.14 -12.75
N VAL A 278 -17.28 17.04 -11.87
CA VAL A 278 -16.02 17.78 -12.07
C VAL A 278 -14.85 16.82 -12.20
N THR A 279 -14.76 15.81 -11.34
CA THR A 279 -13.69 14.80 -11.38
C THR A 279 -13.69 14.06 -12.72
N VAL A 280 -14.85 13.55 -13.16
CA VAL A 280 -14.98 12.88 -14.47
C VAL A 280 -14.61 13.82 -15.62
N GLY A 281 -15.07 15.08 -15.59
CA GLY A 281 -14.73 16.08 -16.61
C GLY A 281 -13.23 16.35 -16.71
N VAL A 282 -12.56 16.58 -15.58
CA VAL A 282 -11.10 16.81 -15.55
C VAL A 282 -10.34 15.56 -15.96
N MET A 283 -10.80 14.35 -15.61
CA MET A 283 -10.21 13.09 -16.07
C MET A 283 -10.28 12.99 -17.60
N THR A 284 -11.44 13.28 -18.20
CA THR A 284 -11.62 13.27 -19.66
C THR A 284 -10.70 14.28 -20.35
N VAL A 285 -10.58 15.49 -19.80
CA VAL A 285 -9.65 16.51 -20.32
C VAL A 285 -8.19 16.06 -20.20
N GLY A 286 -7.79 15.52 -19.05
CA GLY A 286 -6.43 15.03 -18.82
C GLY A 286 -6.03 13.89 -19.77
N LEU A 287 -6.96 12.97 -20.03
CA LEU A 287 -6.78 11.92 -21.05
C LEU A 287 -6.69 12.51 -22.45
N GLY A 288 -7.57 13.44 -22.82
CA GLY A 288 -7.53 14.12 -24.12
C GLY A 288 -6.22 14.86 -24.36
N LEU A 289 -5.71 15.57 -23.36
CA LEU A 289 -4.41 16.25 -23.40
C LEU A 289 -3.25 15.26 -23.52
N SER A 290 -3.34 14.10 -22.87
CA SER A 290 -2.32 13.04 -22.97
C SER A 290 -2.27 12.44 -24.38
N VAL A 291 -3.44 12.23 -25.00
CA VAL A 291 -3.53 11.76 -26.39
C VAL A 291 -3.01 12.83 -27.35
N ALA A 292 -3.39 14.09 -27.17
CA ALA A 292 -2.91 15.20 -28.01
C ALA A 292 -1.39 15.36 -27.90
N PHE A 293 -0.83 15.29 -26.69
CA PHE A 293 0.61 15.31 -26.46
C PHE A 293 1.29 14.10 -27.09
N GLY A 294 0.73 12.90 -26.91
CA GLY A 294 1.28 11.69 -27.52
C GLY A 294 1.31 11.78 -29.05
N HIS A 295 0.25 12.28 -29.68
CA HIS A 295 0.23 12.53 -31.12
C HIS A 295 1.31 13.54 -31.55
N TRP A 296 1.47 14.63 -30.79
CA TRP A 296 2.55 15.62 -31.02
C TRP A 296 3.95 15.00 -30.86
N ALA A 297 4.11 14.08 -29.91
CA ALA A 297 5.36 13.37 -29.64
C ALA A 297 5.54 12.09 -30.49
N HIS A 298 4.69 11.86 -31.50
CA HIS A 298 4.70 10.66 -32.34
C HIS A 298 4.59 9.32 -31.57
N VAL A 299 3.87 9.33 -30.45
CA VAL A 299 3.53 8.13 -29.67
C VAL A 299 2.33 7.45 -30.31
N ASP A 300 2.51 6.22 -30.76
CA ASP A 300 1.43 5.38 -31.24
C ASP A 300 0.73 4.71 -30.05
N PHE A 301 -0.56 5.00 -29.87
CA PHE A 301 -1.38 4.38 -28.81
C PHE A 301 -2.02 3.06 -29.25
N SER A 302 -1.99 2.72 -30.55
CA SER A 302 -2.59 1.49 -31.08
C SER A 302 -1.75 0.24 -30.84
N VAL A 303 -0.45 0.43 -30.57
CA VAL A 303 0.53 -0.65 -30.32
C VAL A 303 0.63 -1.06 -28.85
N VAL A 304 -0.25 -0.56 -27.96
CA VAL A 304 -0.21 -0.91 -26.53
C VAL A 304 -0.50 -2.39 -26.35
N ASP A 305 0.51 -3.13 -25.86
CA ASP A 305 0.41 -4.53 -25.50
C ASP A 305 0.93 -4.74 -24.06
N GLU A 306 0.09 -5.29 -23.18
CA GLU A 306 0.51 -5.58 -21.80
C GLU A 306 1.62 -6.65 -21.73
N HIS A 307 1.81 -7.43 -22.80
CA HIS A 307 2.86 -8.43 -22.92
C HIS A 307 4.20 -7.88 -23.41
N ASP A 308 4.25 -6.64 -23.94
CA ASP A 308 5.47 -6.00 -24.41
C ASP A 308 5.82 -4.75 -23.59
N VAL A 309 6.92 -4.83 -22.83
CA VAL A 309 7.41 -3.73 -21.98
C VAL A 309 7.78 -2.48 -22.80
N SER A 310 8.20 -2.64 -24.06
CA SER A 310 8.59 -1.52 -24.92
C SER A 310 7.41 -0.61 -25.29
N THR A 311 6.18 -1.13 -25.17
CA THR A 311 4.93 -0.41 -25.48
C THR A 311 4.27 0.21 -24.25
N THR A 312 4.97 0.25 -23.10
CA THR A 312 4.42 0.78 -21.84
C THR A 312 4.37 2.31 -21.74
N ALA A 313 5.16 3.02 -22.55
CA ALA A 313 5.21 4.49 -22.53
C ALA A 313 3.84 5.16 -22.81
N PRO A 314 3.07 4.76 -23.84
CA PRO A 314 1.71 5.25 -24.03
C PRO A 314 0.79 5.04 -22.82
N VAL A 315 0.86 3.87 -22.17
CA VAL A 315 0.08 3.57 -20.95
C VAL A 315 0.48 4.47 -19.79
N ALA A 316 1.78 4.68 -19.59
CA ALA A 316 2.30 5.56 -18.57
C ALA A 316 1.86 7.02 -18.79
N LEU A 317 1.84 7.48 -20.05
CA LEU A 317 1.39 8.82 -20.42
C LEU A 317 -0.10 9.02 -20.12
N LEU A 318 -0.96 8.08 -20.54
CA LEU A 318 -2.40 8.11 -20.23
C LEU A 318 -2.66 8.05 -18.72
N GLY A 319 -1.93 7.19 -18.01
CA GLY A 319 -2.00 7.07 -16.56
C GLY A 319 -1.58 8.34 -15.83
N ALA A 320 -0.54 9.03 -16.31
CA ALA A 320 -0.08 10.29 -15.75
C ALA A 320 -1.12 11.41 -15.92
N GLY A 321 -1.67 11.59 -17.11
CA GLY A 321 -2.74 12.57 -17.33
C GLY A 321 -3.98 12.31 -16.49
N LEU A 322 -4.35 11.03 -16.35
CA LEU A 322 -5.46 10.62 -15.49
C LEU A 322 -5.19 10.91 -14.01
N LEU A 323 -4.00 10.58 -13.50
CA LEU A 323 -3.63 10.83 -12.10
C LEU A 323 -3.53 12.33 -11.78
N LEU A 324 -3.04 13.15 -12.72
CA LEU A 324 -2.98 14.60 -12.57
C LEU A 324 -4.36 15.28 -12.54
N ALA A 325 -5.41 14.60 -13.02
CA ALA A 325 -6.77 15.12 -12.94
C ALA A 325 -7.30 15.20 -11.50
N PHE A 326 -6.91 14.27 -10.64
CA PHE A 326 -7.39 14.18 -9.27
C PHE A 326 -7.00 15.37 -8.37
N PRO A 327 -5.72 15.80 -8.28
CA PRO A 327 -5.37 16.96 -7.47
C PRO A 327 -5.99 18.25 -8.01
N ILE A 328 -6.11 18.40 -9.33
CA ILE A 328 -6.80 19.55 -9.94
C ILE A 328 -8.27 19.55 -9.55
N SER A 329 -8.97 18.41 -9.70
CA SER A 329 -10.38 18.29 -9.33
C SER A 329 -10.60 18.56 -7.84
N GLY A 330 -9.79 17.95 -6.96
CA GLY A 330 -9.88 18.18 -5.52
C GLY A 330 -9.74 19.65 -5.14
N TYR A 331 -8.78 20.35 -5.76
CA TYR A 331 -8.60 21.79 -5.59
C TYR A 331 -9.83 22.60 -6.02
N LEU A 332 -10.35 22.33 -7.22
CA LEU A 332 -11.51 23.03 -7.77
C LEU A 332 -12.77 22.82 -6.91
N VAL A 333 -13.03 21.58 -6.47
CA VAL A 333 -14.19 21.24 -5.64
C VAL A 333 -14.08 21.88 -4.26
N ALA A 334 -12.90 21.87 -3.64
CA ALA A 334 -12.69 22.54 -2.35
C ALA A 334 -12.85 24.06 -2.45
N ARG A 335 -12.35 24.66 -3.54
CA ARG A 335 -12.48 26.11 -3.76
C ARG A 335 -13.92 26.53 -4.04
N ALA A 336 -14.65 25.72 -4.80
CA ALA A 336 -16.05 25.97 -5.13
C ALA A 336 -16.98 25.77 -3.93
N SER A 337 -16.75 24.73 -3.12
CA SER A 337 -17.56 24.46 -1.92
C SER A 337 -17.29 25.45 -0.80
N ASN A 338 -16.07 26.00 -0.76
CA ASN A 338 -15.59 26.89 0.30
C ASN A 338 -15.79 26.31 1.71
N LEU A 339 -15.68 24.98 1.83
CA LEU A 339 -15.79 24.26 3.09
C LEU A 339 -14.39 23.93 3.64
N PRO A 340 -14.16 24.05 4.96
CA PRO A 340 -12.86 23.74 5.57
C PRO A 340 -12.55 22.23 5.63
N THR A 341 -13.56 21.39 5.36
CA THR A 341 -13.53 19.92 5.39
C THR A 341 -13.05 19.32 4.06
N LEU A 342 -12.37 18.17 4.13
CA LEU A 342 -11.96 17.38 2.97
C LEU A 342 -12.99 16.32 2.55
N LEU A 343 -14.05 16.10 3.35
CA LEU A 343 -14.97 14.99 3.15
C LEU A 343 -15.71 15.08 1.81
N GLU A 344 -16.21 16.25 1.43
CA GLU A 344 -16.98 16.43 0.19
C GLU A 344 -16.10 16.18 -1.05
N PRO A 345 -14.91 16.80 -1.20
CA PRO A 345 -13.97 16.45 -2.27
C PRO A 345 -13.56 14.98 -2.27
N ALA A 346 -13.31 14.39 -1.09
CA ALA A 346 -12.91 12.99 -0.97
C ALA A 346 -14.02 12.03 -1.40
N LEU A 347 -15.27 12.30 -1.00
CA LEU A 347 -16.44 11.50 -1.37
C LEU A 347 -16.80 11.70 -2.84
N ALA A 348 -16.67 12.92 -3.36
CA ALA A 348 -16.83 13.23 -4.78
C ALA A 348 -15.85 12.42 -5.65
N SER A 349 -14.57 12.43 -5.29
CA SER A 349 -13.54 11.65 -5.99
C SER A 349 -13.81 10.15 -5.88
N GLY A 350 -14.18 9.65 -4.69
CA GLY A 350 -14.53 8.24 -4.50
C GLY A 350 -15.74 7.82 -5.35
N LEU A 351 -16.77 8.67 -5.45
CA LEU A 351 -17.94 8.42 -6.29
C LEU A 351 -17.58 8.44 -7.79
N ALA A 352 -16.76 9.38 -8.22
CA ALA A 352 -16.26 9.44 -9.60
C ALA A 352 -15.47 8.18 -9.97
N ILE A 353 -14.53 7.77 -9.10
CA ILE A 353 -13.77 6.53 -9.26
C ILE A 353 -14.73 5.34 -9.37
N LEU A 354 -15.68 5.21 -8.44
CA LEU A 354 -16.64 4.10 -8.45
C LEU A 354 -17.45 4.08 -9.75
N PHE A 355 -17.94 5.23 -10.20
CA PHE A 355 -18.68 5.35 -11.45
C PHE A 355 -17.82 4.94 -12.66
N THR A 356 -16.58 5.44 -12.75
CA THR A 356 -15.63 5.06 -13.79
C THR A 356 -15.32 3.55 -13.75
N LEU A 357 -15.13 2.98 -12.57
CA LEU A 357 -14.92 1.54 -12.38
C LEU A 357 -16.12 0.74 -12.87
N ILE A 358 -17.35 1.15 -12.57
CA ILE A 358 -18.54 0.47 -13.08
C ILE A 358 -18.59 0.51 -14.61
N LEU A 359 -18.35 1.68 -15.22
CA LEU A 359 -18.32 1.80 -16.68
C LEU A 359 -17.21 0.95 -17.32
N LEU A 360 -16.00 0.96 -16.74
CA LEU A 360 -14.90 0.10 -17.18
C LEU A 360 -15.19 -1.37 -16.97
N GLY A 361 -15.85 -1.75 -15.88
CA GLY A 361 -16.23 -3.14 -15.60
C GLY A 361 -17.21 -3.70 -16.63
N LEU A 362 -18.07 -2.85 -17.19
CA LEU A 362 -18.99 -3.21 -18.26
C LEU A 362 -18.31 -3.30 -19.64
N ALA A 363 -17.34 -2.42 -19.91
CA ALA A 363 -16.73 -2.29 -21.23
C ALA A 363 -15.42 -3.07 -21.40
N ALA A 364 -14.60 -3.13 -20.36
CA ALA A 364 -13.25 -3.71 -20.36
C ALA A 364 -12.87 -4.19 -18.95
N PRO A 365 -13.29 -5.41 -18.55
CA PRO A 365 -12.99 -5.98 -17.23
C PRO A 365 -11.49 -6.01 -16.88
N VAL A 366 -10.63 -6.04 -17.91
CA VAL A 366 -9.17 -5.99 -17.77
C VAL A 366 -8.68 -4.61 -17.30
N ALA A 367 -9.29 -3.52 -17.79
CA ALA A 367 -8.95 -2.14 -17.42
C ALA A 367 -9.42 -1.79 -16.00
N LEU A 368 -10.49 -2.45 -15.52
CA LEU A 368 -11.01 -2.29 -14.16
C LEU A 368 -9.92 -2.51 -13.10
N ILE A 369 -9.03 -3.48 -13.31
CA ILE A 369 -8.03 -3.86 -12.31
C ILE A 369 -6.90 -2.84 -12.21
N PHE A 370 -6.46 -2.30 -13.35
CA PHE A 370 -5.55 -1.16 -13.34
C PHE A 370 -6.20 0.04 -12.66
N ALA A 371 -7.44 0.37 -13.01
CA ALA A 371 -8.17 1.47 -12.37
C ALA A 371 -8.33 1.28 -10.85
N LEU A 372 -8.55 0.05 -10.38
CA LEU A 372 -8.54 -0.27 -8.94
C LEU A 372 -7.18 -0.01 -8.29
N ALA A 373 -6.07 -0.31 -8.96
CA ALA A 373 -4.72 -0.06 -8.44
C ALA A 373 -4.37 1.43 -8.33
N PHE A 374 -4.87 2.22 -9.27
CA PHE A 374 -4.71 3.67 -9.24
C PHE A 374 -5.70 4.36 -8.29
N SER A 375 -6.83 3.71 -7.95
CA SER A 375 -7.92 4.32 -7.17
C SER A 375 -7.50 4.93 -5.81
N PRO A 376 -6.63 4.30 -4.98
CA PRO A 376 -6.31 4.88 -3.68
C PRO A 376 -5.41 6.12 -3.82
N ILE A 377 -4.55 6.15 -4.85
CA ILE A 377 -3.71 7.32 -5.14
C ILE A 377 -4.53 8.43 -5.73
N ALA A 378 -5.38 8.11 -6.70
CA ALA A 378 -6.32 9.06 -7.27
C ALA A 378 -7.12 9.76 -6.16
N TRP A 379 -7.67 8.98 -5.22
CA TRP A 379 -8.35 9.52 -4.06
C TRP A 379 -7.45 10.37 -3.16
N ALA A 380 -6.23 9.91 -2.86
CA ALA A 380 -5.27 10.65 -2.03
C ALA A 380 -4.82 11.97 -2.68
N LEU A 381 -4.57 11.97 -3.99
CA LEU A 381 -4.22 13.16 -4.76
C LEU A 381 -5.38 14.15 -4.79
N ALA A 382 -6.62 13.68 -4.92
CA ALA A 382 -7.80 14.54 -4.80
C ALA A 382 -7.88 15.18 -3.41
N CYS A 383 -7.64 14.41 -2.35
CA CYS A 383 -7.56 14.96 -0.99
C CYS A 383 -6.43 15.98 -0.84
N ALA A 384 -5.27 15.75 -1.48
CA ALA A 384 -4.15 16.68 -1.45
C ALA A 384 -4.46 17.99 -2.19
N GLY A 385 -5.10 17.91 -3.36
CA GLY A 385 -5.59 19.09 -4.08
C GLY A 385 -6.61 19.87 -3.25
N ALA A 386 -7.56 19.16 -2.63
CA ALA A 386 -8.56 19.76 -1.75
C ALA A 386 -7.94 20.43 -0.52
N TRP A 387 -6.87 19.85 0.03
CA TRP A 387 -6.12 20.45 1.14
C TRP A 387 -5.53 21.81 0.78
N VAL A 388 -5.09 22.00 -0.46
CA VAL A 388 -4.56 23.27 -0.96
C VAL A 388 -5.69 24.26 -1.28
N GLY A 389 -6.82 23.78 -1.81
CA GLY A 389 -7.93 24.62 -2.26
C GLY A 389 -8.89 25.09 -1.15
N ARG A 390 -8.92 24.39 0.00
CA ARG A 390 -9.82 24.71 1.12
C ARG A 390 -9.49 26.06 1.76
N PRO A 391 -10.49 26.79 2.29
CA PRO A 391 -10.24 27.99 3.06
C PRO A 391 -9.41 27.68 4.33
N ALA A 392 -8.57 28.65 4.72
CA ALA A 392 -7.91 28.61 6.00
C ALA A 392 -8.96 28.63 7.12
N ARG A 393 -8.63 27.99 8.25
CA ARG A 393 -9.44 28.09 9.46
C ARG A 393 -9.32 29.48 10.08
#